data_AF-A0A972EP26-F1
#
_entry.id   AF-A0A972EP26-F1
#
_cell.length_a   1.000
_cell.length_b   1.000
_cell.length_c   1.000
_cell.angle_alpha   90.00
_cell.angle_beta   90.00
_cell.angle_gamma   90.00
#
_symmetry.space_group_name_H-M   'P 1'
#
loop_
_entity.id
_entity.type
_entity.pdbx_description
1 polymer ?
#
loop_
_entity_poly.entity_id
_entity_poly.type
_entity_poly.pdbx_seq_one_letter_code
_entity_poly.pdbx_strand_id
1 'polypeptide(L)'
;YESGIGLAIAGELDHDRYTVFKMKDNFTDYIALEGQLVENLHEGDMCRTQIKLKLDEPLDYFLKQPIANHHMVVRGEHKALIKAFFDTF
;
A
#
# COMPACT_ATOMS: atom_id res chain seq x y z
N TYR A 1 -22.69 -2.85 5.63
CA TYR A 1 -22.30 -1.43 5.48
C TYR A 1 -22.07 -0.80 6.83
N GLU A 2 -20.83 -0.35 7.06
CA GLU A 2 -20.28 0.10 8.36
C GLU A 2 -21.16 1.15 9.06
N SER A 3 -21.85 2.02 8.31
CA SER A 3 -22.85 2.96 8.84
C SER A 3 -24.28 2.72 8.37
N GLY A 4 -24.51 1.80 7.42
CA GLY A 4 -25.80 1.62 6.73
C GLY A 4 -26.29 2.82 5.90
N ILE A 5 -25.53 3.92 5.86
CA ILE A 5 -25.93 5.21 5.25
C ILE A 5 -25.18 5.45 3.93
N GLY A 6 -23.95 4.95 3.80
CA GLY A 6 -23.09 5.19 2.63
C GLY A 6 -23.10 4.07 1.60
N LEU A 7 -22.84 4.42 0.34
CA LEU A 7 -22.45 3.51 -0.74
C LEU A 7 -20.93 3.54 -0.89
N ALA A 8 -20.29 2.39 -1.07
CA ALA A 8 -18.85 2.28 -1.27
C ALA A 8 -18.53 1.38 -2.47
N ILE A 9 -17.28 1.46 -2.93
CA ILE A 9 -16.75 0.62 -4.00
C ILE A 9 -15.90 -0.48 -3.37
N ALA A 10 -16.18 -1.72 -3.76
CA ALA A 10 -15.34 -2.87 -3.51
C ALA A 10 -14.74 -3.31 -4.84
N GLY A 11 -13.41 -3.21 -4.95
CA GLY A 11 -12.66 -3.69 -6.10
C GLY A 11 -11.88 -4.96 -5.76
N GLU A 12 -11.62 -5.77 -6.78
CA GLU A 12 -10.66 -6.87 -6.73
C GLU A 12 -9.42 -6.48 -7.53
N LEU A 13 -8.26 -6.79 -6.99
CA LEU A 13 -6.97 -6.56 -7.63
C LEU A 13 -6.41 -7.90 -8.17
N ASP A 14 -5.63 -7.83 -9.24
CA ASP A 14 -4.96 -9.00 -9.80
C ASP A 14 -3.96 -9.58 -8.79
N HIS A 15 -3.83 -10.91 -8.74
CA HIS A 15 -2.84 -11.59 -7.89
C HIS A 15 -1.44 -11.47 -8.48
N ASP A 16 -0.85 -10.28 -8.31
CA ASP A 16 0.42 -9.87 -8.92
C ASP A 16 1.35 -9.23 -7.86
N ARG A 17 2.52 -8.78 -8.33
CA ARG A 17 3.46 -7.98 -7.55
C ARG A 17 2.97 -6.53 -7.46
N TYR A 18 3.20 -5.92 -6.31
CA TYR A 18 2.83 -4.55 -6.01
C TYR A 18 3.94 -3.84 -5.25
N THR A 19 3.95 -2.51 -5.39
CA THR A 19 4.78 -1.60 -4.60
C THR A 19 3.87 -0.76 -3.69
N VAL A 20 4.16 -0.77 -2.40
CA VAL A 20 3.60 0.15 -1.40
C VAL A 20 4.53 1.35 -1.28
N PHE A 21 4.00 2.55 -1.51
CA PHE A 21 4.80 3.77 -1.52
C PHE A 21 4.22 4.85 -0.61
N LYS A 22 5.11 5.56 0.08
CA LYS A 22 4.80 6.80 0.79
C LYS A 22 6.03 7.69 0.84
N MET A 23 5.79 9.00 0.78
CA MET A 23 6.79 10.04 0.94
C MET A 23 6.28 11.09 1.92
N LYS A 24 7.21 11.76 2.58
CA LYS A 24 6.97 12.94 3.40
C LYS A 24 6.96 14.21 2.54
N ASP A 25 6.50 15.33 3.08
CA ASP A 25 6.43 16.62 2.39
C ASP A 25 7.80 17.27 2.09
N ASN A 26 8.89 16.72 2.62
CA ASN A 26 10.25 17.20 2.39
C ASN A 26 10.94 16.62 1.15
N PHE A 27 10.31 15.69 0.43
CA PHE A 27 10.86 15.04 -0.77
C PHE A 27 12.19 14.30 -0.56
N THR A 28 12.58 14.03 0.68
CA THR A 28 13.79 13.26 1.01
C THR A 28 13.46 11.98 1.78
N ASP A 29 12.46 12.03 2.65
CA ASP A 29 12.03 10.85 3.43
C ASP A 29 10.93 10.10 2.68
N TYR A 30 11.23 8.87 2.27
CA TYR A 30 10.27 8.00 1.60
C TYR A 30 10.45 6.53 2.01
N ILE A 31 9.42 5.74 1.71
CA ILE A 31 9.45 4.29 1.77
C ILE A 31 8.87 3.74 0.46
N ALA A 32 9.50 2.69 -0.04
CA ALA A 32 8.99 1.87 -1.13
C ALA A 32 9.22 0.40 -0.76
N LEU A 33 8.14 -0.35 -0.58
CA LEU A 33 8.15 -1.76 -0.20
C LEU A 33 7.50 -2.57 -1.29
N GLU A 34 8.13 -3.65 -1.71
CA GLU A 34 7.56 -4.57 -2.69
C GLU A 34 6.90 -5.77 -1.98
N GLY A 35 5.92 -6.36 -2.64
CA GLY A 35 5.21 -7.51 -2.11
C GLY A 35 4.27 -8.14 -3.11
N GLN A 36 3.66 -9.24 -2.70
CA GLN A 36 2.71 -10.01 -3.47
C GLN A 36 1.30 -9.84 -2.90
N LEU A 37 0.30 -9.60 -3.76
CA LEU A 37 -1.10 -9.75 -3.38
C LEU A 37 -1.40 -11.23 -3.15
N VAL A 38 -1.81 -11.58 -1.92
CA VAL A 38 -2.11 -12.97 -1.55
C VAL A 38 -3.61 -13.23 -1.48
N GLU A 39 -4.43 -12.20 -1.26
CA GLU A 39 -5.88 -12.35 -1.11
C GLU A 39 -6.60 -11.01 -1.34
N ASN A 40 -7.70 -11.04 -2.09
CA ASN A 40 -8.74 -10.01 -2.02
C ASN A 40 -9.72 -10.41 -0.90
N LEU A 41 -9.87 -9.55 0.09
CA LEU A 41 -10.72 -9.82 1.25
C LEU A 41 -12.13 -9.27 1.02
N HIS A 42 -13.11 -9.91 1.65
CA HIS A 42 -14.51 -9.50 1.59
C HIS A 42 -15.16 -9.60 2.98
N GLU A 43 -14.53 -9.02 3.99
CA GLU A 43 -15.09 -9.01 5.35
C GLU A 43 -16.37 -8.18 5.37
N GLY A 44 -17.46 -8.78 5.85
CA GLY A 44 -18.82 -8.24 5.69
C GLY A 44 -19.12 -6.98 6.48
N ASP A 45 -18.30 -6.67 7.48
CA ASP A 45 -18.35 -5.46 8.30
C ASP A 45 -17.52 -4.30 7.70
N MET A 46 -16.74 -4.55 6.64
CA MET A 46 -15.92 -3.56 5.97
C MET A 46 -16.44 -3.24 4.55
N CYS A 47 -16.88 -2.01 4.32
CA CYS A 47 -17.42 -1.61 3.01
C CYS A 47 -16.42 -0.78 2.21
N ARG A 48 -15.38 -1.47 1.73
CA ARG A 48 -14.24 -0.92 1.01
C ARG A 48 -13.57 -2.02 0.19
N THR A 49 -12.75 -1.65 -0.78
CA THR A 49 -11.72 -2.54 -1.33
C THR A 49 -10.80 -2.99 -0.20
N GLN A 50 -10.61 -4.31 -0.07
CA GLN A 50 -9.78 -4.90 0.97
C GLN A 50 -8.79 -5.86 0.32
N ILE A 51 -7.52 -5.70 0.66
CA ILE A 51 -6.45 -6.52 0.10
C ILE A 51 -5.51 -6.99 1.21
N LYS A 52 -4.99 -8.20 1.07
CA LYS A 52 -3.90 -8.72 1.89
C LYS A 52 -2.64 -8.79 1.04
N LEU A 53 -1.64 -8.01 1.44
CA LEU A 53 -0.32 -7.99 0.82
C LEU A 53 0.69 -8.68 1.73
N LYS A 54 1.49 -9.58 1.17
CA LYS A 54 2.70 -10.09 1.81
C LYS A 54 3.89 -9.27 1.30
N LEU A 55 4.44 -8.42 2.16
CA LEU A 55 5.63 -7.62 1.84
C LEU A 55 6.89 -8.47 1.98
N ASP A 56 7.89 -8.17 1.15
CA ASP A 56 9.17 -8.87 1.17
C ASP A 56 10.05 -8.43 2.35
N GLU A 57 9.79 -7.24 2.88
CA GLU A 57 10.51 -6.62 4.00
C GLU A 57 9.71 -6.69 5.31
N PRO A 58 10.39 -6.64 6.48
CA PRO A 58 9.73 -6.60 7.78
C PRO A 58 8.77 -5.41 7.93
N LEU A 59 7.69 -5.61 8.69
CA LEU A 59 6.65 -4.60 8.92
C LEU A 59 7.02 -3.53 9.97
N ASP A 60 8.27 -3.48 10.42
CA ASP A 60 8.77 -2.59 11.47
C ASP A 60 8.44 -1.12 11.19
N TYR A 61 8.51 -0.69 9.92
CA TYR A 61 8.13 0.65 9.50
C TYR A 61 6.72 1.03 9.95
N PHE A 62 5.73 0.16 9.70
CA PHE A 62 4.32 0.43 10.02
C PHE A 62 4.06 0.45 11.53
N LEU A 63 4.81 -0.36 12.29
CA LEU A 63 4.58 -0.53 13.73
C LEU A 63 5.32 0.49 14.59
N LYS A 64 6.45 1.02 14.11
CA LYS A 64 7.35 1.85 14.92
C LYS A 64 7.36 3.32 14.49
N GLN A 65 7.53 3.59 13.19
CA GLN A 65 7.77 4.94 12.69
C GLN A 65 7.15 5.16 11.29
N PRO A 66 5.82 5.05 11.13
CA PRO A 66 5.18 5.30 9.84
C PRO A 66 5.23 6.78 9.47
N ILE A 67 5.45 7.11 8.19
CA ILE A 67 5.37 8.50 7.69
C ILE A 67 3.94 9.04 7.84
N ALA A 68 2.94 8.23 7.52
CA ALA A 68 1.52 8.49 7.75
C ALA A 68 0.71 7.19 7.67
N ASN A 69 -0.60 7.23 7.88
CA ASN A 69 -1.49 6.07 7.70
C ASN A 69 -1.80 5.78 6.21
N HIS A 70 -1.92 6.79 5.35
CA HIS A 70 -2.28 6.62 3.94
C HIS A 70 -1.04 6.34 3.07
N HIS A 71 -1.11 5.23 2.32
CA HIS A 71 -0.08 4.77 1.39
C HIS A 71 -0.67 4.55 0.00
N MET A 72 0.17 4.68 -1.03
CA MET A 72 -0.18 4.27 -2.39
C MET A 72 0.16 2.80 -2.58
N VAL A 73 -0.70 2.08 -3.29
CA VAL A 73 -0.46 0.70 -3.73
C VAL A 73 -0.47 0.70 -5.26
N VAL A 74 0.66 0.33 -5.85
CA VAL A 74 0.89 0.44 -7.30
C VAL A 74 1.23 -0.95 -7.84
N ARG A 75 0.55 -1.41 -8.89
CA ARG A 75 0.86 -2.69 -9.53
C ARG A 75 2.26 -2.66 -10.16
N GLY A 76 3.02 -3.72 -9.95
CA GLY A 76 4.40 -3.88 -10.40
C GLY A 76 5.45 -3.57 -9.32
N GLU A 77 6.69 -3.89 -9.67
CA GLU A 77 7.89 -3.72 -8.83
C GLU A 77 8.61 -2.42 -9.23
N HIS A 78 8.38 -1.37 -8.46
CA HIS A 78 8.84 -0.01 -8.75
C HIS A 78 9.84 0.51 -7.74
N LYS A 79 10.26 -0.27 -6.74
CA LYS A 79 11.17 0.18 -5.68
C LYS A 79 12.49 0.71 -6.26
N ALA A 80 13.06 0.00 -7.24
CA ALA A 80 14.30 0.42 -7.90
C ALA A 80 14.14 1.75 -8.65
N LEU A 81 13.02 1.93 -9.37
CA LEU A 81 12.71 3.17 -10.09
C LEU A 81 12.52 4.35 -9.14
N ILE A 82 11.76 4.13 -8.07
CA ILE A 82 11.54 5.14 -7.02
C ILE A 82 12.87 5.52 -6.40
N LYS A 83 13.71 4.55 -6.04
CA LYS A 83 15.04 4.83 -5.49
C LYS A 83 15.87 5.71 -6.42
N ALA A 84 15.94 5.36 -7.71
CA ALA A 84 16.68 6.13 -8.70
C ALA A 84 16.18 7.59 -8.82
N PHE A 85 14.86 7.80 -8.71
CA PHE A 85 14.29 9.16 -8.72
C PHE A 85 14.77 9.99 -7.52
N PHE A 86 14.75 9.44 -6.30
CA PHE A 86 15.20 10.17 -5.12
C PHE A 86 16.72 10.34 -5.06
N ASP A 87 17.49 9.42 -5.64
CA ASP A 87 18.95 9.56 -5.77
C ASP A 87 19.36 10.69 -6.75
N THR A 88 18.42 11.25 -7.52
CA THR A 88 18.68 12.35 -8.47
C THR A 88 18.79 13.73 -7.78
N PHE A 89 18.31 13.85 -6.55
CA PHE A 89 18.28 15.10 -5.77
C PHE A 89 19.11 14.98 -4.49
#